data_AF-A0A180EZZ3-F1
#
_entry.id   AF-A0A180EZZ3-F1
#
_cell.length_a   1.000
_cell.length_b   1.000
_cell.length_c   1.000
_cell.angle_alpha   90.00
_cell.angle_beta   90.00
_cell.angle_gamma   90.00
#
_symmetry.space_group_name_H-M   'P 1'
#
loop_
_entity.id
_entity.type
_entity.pdbx_description
1 polymer ?
#
loop_
_entity_poly.entity_id
_entity_poly.type
_entity_poly.pdbx_seq_one_letter_code
_entity_poly.pdbx_strand_id
1 'polypeptide(L)'
;MKQSITERIKSYEDACAELGIEPLNESVLSAVGITKDEIAYKKLKVITSVLNEGWTPKFFDTEWRYFPWFYVKTVDGKLVLSRSYNIPNTSGVATYAGDGDGSWCAGSSRASRLALKTRELAIYAAETFETIYSDYLLS
;
A
#
# COMPACT_ATOMS: atom_id res chain seq x y z
N MET A 1 24.20 16.38 0.25
CA MET A 1 22.79 16.31 -0.19
C MET A 1 22.09 15.26 0.66
N LYS A 2 20.91 15.54 1.19
CA LYS A 2 20.14 14.54 1.96
C LYS A 2 19.61 13.51 0.95
N GLN A 3 19.84 12.22 1.17
CA GLN A 3 19.28 11.15 0.34
C GLN A 3 17.76 11.28 0.29
N SER A 4 17.16 11.00 -0.87
CA SER A 4 15.71 11.00 -1.05
C SER A 4 15.06 9.90 -0.19
N ILE A 5 13.78 10.06 0.16
CA ILE A 5 13.07 9.09 1.01
C ILE A 5 13.04 7.69 0.38
N THR A 6 12.95 7.60 -0.95
CA THR A 6 12.93 6.35 -1.72
C THR A 6 14.31 5.69 -1.83
N GLU A 7 15.39 6.40 -1.56
CA GLU A 7 16.73 5.80 -1.42
C GLU A 7 16.95 5.22 -0.03
N ARG A 8 16.32 5.80 0.99
CA ARG A 8 16.44 5.37 2.38
C ARG A 8 15.55 4.17 2.71
N ILE A 9 14.34 4.12 2.15
CA ILE A 9 13.29 3.21 2.61
C ILE A 9 13.00 2.14 1.56
N LYS A 10 13.74 1.02 1.60
CA LYS A 10 13.62 -0.09 0.64
C LYS A 10 12.93 -1.32 1.21
N SER A 11 12.77 -1.36 2.53
CA SER A 11 12.16 -2.45 3.28
C SER A 11 11.25 -1.93 4.39
N TYR A 12 10.44 -2.82 4.96
CA TYR A 12 9.63 -2.51 6.13
C TYR A 12 10.51 -2.18 7.34
N GLU A 13 11.66 -2.86 7.46
CA GLU A 13 12.66 -2.67 8.50
C GLU A 13 13.32 -1.30 8.39
N ASP A 14 13.62 -0.83 7.18
CA ASP A 14 14.11 0.55 6.96
C ASP A 14 13.09 1.58 7.43
N ALA A 15 11.81 1.36 7.13
CA ALA A 15 10.73 2.24 7.59
C ALA A 15 10.60 2.24 9.12
N CYS A 16 10.78 1.09 9.77
CA CYS A 16 10.79 0.99 11.22
C CYS A 16 11.99 1.74 11.83
N ALA A 17 13.17 1.59 11.24
CA ALA A 17 14.38 2.27 11.67
C ALA A 17 14.27 3.80 11.55
N GLU A 18 13.69 4.31 10.46
CA GLU A 18 13.47 5.75 10.26
C GLU A 18 12.50 6.34 11.31
N LEU A 19 11.53 5.56 11.79
CA LEU A 19 10.63 5.98 12.88
C LEU A 19 11.15 5.67 14.29
N GLY A 20 12.26 4.92 14.42
CA GLY A 20 12.76 4.44 15.70
C GLY A 20 11.81 3.47 16.42
N ILE A 21 11.09 2.64 15.66
CA ILE A 21 10.20 1.61 16.20
C ILE A 21 10.75 0.20 15.94
N GLU A 22 10.39 -0.75 16.79
CA GLU A 22 10.72 -2.16 16.58
C GLU A 22 9.82 -2.78 15.49
N PRO A 23 10.38 -3.55 14.54
CA PRO A 23 9.60 -4.31 13.58
C PRO A 23 8.64 -5.30 14.26
N LEU A 24 7.50 -5.55 13.62
CA LEU A 24 6.52 -6.53 14.11
C LEU A 24 7.12 -7.94 14.12
N ASN A 25 6.87 -8.68 15.20
CA ASN A 25 7.18 -10.11 15.27
C ASN A 25 6.03 -10.93 14.67
N GLU A 26 6.16 -11.29 13.40
CA GLU A 26 5.12 -11.99 12.64
C GLU A 26 4.77 -13.35 13.23
N SER A 27 5.76 -14.11 13.70
CA SER A 27 5.52 -15.44 14.29
C SER A 27 4.65 -15.37 15.54
N VAL A 28 4.89 -14.36 16.40
CA VAL A 28 4.06 -14.13 17.59
C VAL A 28 2.65 -13.69 17.19
N LEU A 29 2.52 -12.78 16.22
CA LEU A 29 1.22 -12.27 15.76
C LEU A 29 0.37 -13.37 15.12
N SER A 30 0.96 -14.21 14.27
CA SER A 30 0.28 -15.35 13.68
C SER A 30 -0.09 -16.40 14.73
N ALA A 31 0.75 -16.62 15.75
CA ALA A 31 0.45 -17.55 16.84
C ALA A 31 -0.76 -17.10 17.70
N VAL A 32 -1.02 -15.79 17.78
CA VAL A 32 -2.22 -15.26 18.46
C VAL A 32 -3.41 -15.05 17.52
N GLY A 33 -3.33 -15.56 16.29
CA GLY A 33 -4.44 -15.60 15.33
C GLY A 33 -4.60 -14.34 14.48
N ILE A 34 -3.61 -13.44 14.45
CA ILE A 34 -3.62 -12.31 13.51
C ILE A 34 -3.31 -12.84 12.12
N THR A 35 -4.15 -12.48 11.16
CA THR A 35 -4.03 -12.95 9.78
C THR A 35 -2.93 -12.23 9.02
N LYS A 36 -2.52 -12.81 7.89
CA LYS A 36 -1.41 -12.30 7.08
C LYS A 36 -1.73 -10.92 6.49
N ASP A 37 -2.96 -10.68 6.07
CA ASP A 37 -3.45 -9.40 5.56
C ASP A 37 -3.43 -8.31 6.64
N GLU A 38 -3.78 -8.64 7.89
CA GLU A 38 -3.73 -7.69 9.01
C GLU A 38 -2.28 -7.27 9.33
N ILE A 39 -1.35 -8.22 9.30
CA ILE A 39 0.09 -7.95 9.46
C ILE A 39 0.58 -7.07 8.31
N ALA A 40 0.25 -7.44 7.07
CA ALA A 40 0.61 -6.69 5.88
C ALA A 40 0.06 -5.26 5.91
N TYR A 41 -1.20 -5.07 6.30
CA TYR A 41 -1.82 -3.76 6.46
C TYR A 41 -1.08 -2.89 7.49
N LYS A 42 -0.65 -3.47 8.63
CA LYS A 42 0.14 -2.74 9.63
C LYS A 42 1.50 -2.32 9.09
N LYS A 43 2.20 -3.20 8.35
CA LYS A 43 3.46 -2.89 7.68
C LYS A 43 3.29 -1.75 6.67
N LEU A 44 2.27 -1.84 5.80
CA LEU A 44 1.97 -0.83 4.79
C LEU A 44 1.68 0.55 5.42
N LYS A 45 0.99 0.61 6.56
CA LYS A 45 0.78 1.88 7.28
C LYS A 45 2.08 2.55 7.70
N VAL A 46 3.04 1.78 8.22
CA VAL A 46 4.36 2.29 8.62
C VAL A 46 5.10 2.81 7.39
N ILE A 47 5.13 2.02 6.33
CA ILE A 47 5.77 2.39 5.06
C ILE A 47 5.16 3.68 4.49
N THR A 48 3.83 3.76 4.35
CA THR A 48 3.16 4.96 3.84
C THR A 48 3.44 6.18 4.71
N SER A 49 3.40 6.03 6.03
CA SER A 49 3.70 7.11 6.98
C SER A 49 5.08 7.71 6.71
N VAL A 50 6.09 6.85 6.56
CA VAL A 50 7.46 7.28 6.32
C VAL A 50 7.62 7.90 4.94
N LEU A 51 7.11 7.25 3.88
CA LEU A 51 7.18 7.78 2.51
C LEU A 51 6.52 9.15 2.35
N ASN A 52 5.47 9.43 3.13
CA ASN A 52 4.80 10.72 3.12
C ASN A 52 5.55 11.81 3.88
N GLU A 53 6.53 11.47 4.71
CA GLU A 53 7.32 12.43 5.51
C GLU A 53 6.42 13.40 6.30
N GLY A 54 5.42 12.85 7.00
CA GLY A 54 4.48 13.62 7.81
C GLY A 54 3.30 14.23 7.04
N TRP A 55 3.25 14.09 5.71
CA TRP A 55 2.04 14.41 4.96
C TRP A 55 0.90 13.46 5.31
N THR A 56 -0.30 14.00 5.50
CA THR A 56 -1.52 13.24 5.77
C THR A 56 -2.66 13.85 4.94
N PRO A 57 -3.51 13.03 4.28
CA PRO A 57 -4.61 13.56 3.50
C PRO A 57 -5.57 14.37 4.37
N LYS A 58 -5.98 15.55 3.89
CA LYS A 58 -6.94 16.45 4.54
C LYS A 58 -8.36 16.33 3.98
N PHE A 59 -8.52 15.61 2.87
CA PHE A 59 -9.78 15.28 2.20
C PHE A 59 -10.56 16.49 1.69
N PHE A 60 -9.85 17.50 1.19
CA PHE A 60 -10.49 18.59 0.46
C PHE A 60 -10.68 18.20 -1.00
N ASP A 61 -11.68 18.78 -1.67
CA ASP A 61 -12.03 18.46 -3.06
C ASP A 61 -10.89 18.72 -4.06
N THR A 62 -9.97 19.62 -3.72
CA THR A 62 -8.81 19.98 -4.55
C THR A 62 -7.54 19.19 -4.22
N GLU A 63 -7.60 18.24 -3.28
CA GLU A 63 -6.44 17.48 -2.83
C GLU A 63 -6.27 16.19 -3.66
N TRP A 64 -5.17 16.15 -4.41
CA TRP A 64 -4.74 14.93 -5.09
C TRP A 64 -4.19 13.91 -4.10
N ARG A 65 -4.67 12.67 -4.22
CA ARG A 65 -4.27 11.54 -3.38
C ARG A 65 -3.95 10.38 -4.30
N TYR A 66 -2.75 9.82 -4.16
CA TYR A 66 -2.27 8.77 -5.05
C TYR A 66 -2.24 7.43 -4.31
N PHE A 67 -2.64 6.37 -5.01
CA PHE A 67 -2.67 5.02 -4.48
C PHE A 67 -1.94 4.07 -5.43
N PRO A 68 -1.20 3.09 -4.90
CA PRO A 68 -0.74 1.95 -5.68
C PRO A 68 -1.92 1.24 -6.33
N TRP A 69 -1.90 1.09 -7.65
CA TRP A 69 -2.94 0.41 -8.41
C TRP A 69 -2.47 -0.96 -8.87
N PHE A 70 -3.27 -1.98 -8.57
CA PHE A 70 -3.01 -3.36 -8.94
C PHE A 70 -4.25 -3.97 -9.63
N TYR A 71 -4.03 -4.86 -10.59
CA TYR A 71 -5.05 -5.80 -11.06
C TYR A 71 -4.65 -7.21 -10.69
N VAL A 72 -5.63 -8.05 -10.39
CA VAL A 72 -5.41 -9.46 -10.07
C VAL A 72 -5.51 -10.25 -11.37
N LYS A 73 -4.54 -11.13 -11.61
CA LYS A 73 -4.55 -12.07 -12.74
C LYS A 73 -4.33 -13.49 -12.24
N THR A 74 -4.96 -14.45 -12.90
CA THR A 74 -4.73 -15.87 -12.63
C THR A 74 -3.62 -16.38 -13.53
N VAL A 75 -2.55 -16.89 -12.94
CA VAL A 75 -1.44 -17.54 -13.66
C VAL A 75 -1.28 -18.94 -13.08
N ASP A 76 -1.39 -19.96 -13.93
CA ASP A 76 -1.29 -21.38 -13.52
C ASP A 76 -2.21 -21.76 -12.33
N GLY A 77 -3.43 -21.22 -12.33
CA GLY A 77 -4.43 -21.47 -11.27
C GLY A 77 -4.20 -20.71 -9.96
N LYS A 78 -3.21 -19.81 -9.90
CA LYS A 78 -2.91 -18.97 -8.72
C LYS A 78 -3.22 -17.50 -9.00
N LEU A 79 -3.78 -16.80 -8.01
CA LEU A 79 -3.96 -15.35 -8.07
C LEU A 79 -2.61 -14.66 -7.90
N VAL A 80 -2.31 -13.71 -8.79
CA VAL A 80 -1.07 -12.94 -8.80
C VAL A 80 -1.42 -11.47 -8.98
N LEU A 81 -0.81 -10.60 -8.18
CA LEU A 81 -0.91 -9.16 -8.40
C LEU A 81 -0.12 -8.77 -9.64
N SER A 82 -0.68 -7.85 -10.42
CA SER A 82 -0.01 -7.28 -11.58
C SER A 82 -0.22 -5.77 -11.58
N ARG A 83 0.84 -5.02 -11.84
CA ARG A 83 0.82 -3.56 -11.85
C ARG A 83 0.22 -3.01 -13.14
N SER A 84 -0.64 -1.99 -13.04
CA SER A 84 -1.07 -1.20 -14.20
C SER A 84 -0.35 0.15 -14.19
N TYR A 85 0.27 0.52 -15.31
CA TYR A 85 0.99 1.79 -15.47
C TYR A 85 0.12 2.94 -16.03
N ASN A 86 -1.13 2.68 -16.37
CA ASN A 86 -1.99 3.60 -17.13
C ASN A 86 -3.40 3.71 -16.55
N ILE A 87 -3.64 4.61 -15.58
CA ILE A 87 -4.97 5.22 -15.36
C ILE A 87 -4.81 6.64 -14.76
N PRO A 88 -5.45 7.68 -15.31
CA PRO A 88 -5.62 8.98 -14.66
C PRO A 88 -6.79 8.91 -13.66
N ASN A 89 -6.63 9.50 -12.47
CA ASN A 89 -7.70 9.80 -11.51
C ASN A 89 -8.37 8.60 -10.83
N THR A 90 -7.63 7.81 -10.05
CA THR A 90 -8.26 6.81 -9.17
C THR A 90 -8.07 7.14 -7.70
N SER A 91 -9.19 7.30 -7.00
CA SER A 91 -9.27 7.50 -5.57
C SER A 91 -9.50 6.15 -4.89
N GLY A 92 -8.43 5.48 -4.49
CA GLY A 92 -8.51 4.33 -3.59
C GLY A 92 -7.69 3.12 -4.04
N VAL A 93 -7.45 2.23 -3.08
CA VAL A 93 -6.97 0.86 -3.31
C VAL A 93 -8.09 0.13 -4.05
N ALA A 94 -7.95 0.03 -5.36
CA ALA A 94 -8.92 -0.61 -6.22
C ALA A 94 -8.24 -1.80 -6.88
N THR A 95 -8.59 -2.99 -6.40
CA THR A 95 -8.34 -4.23 -7.13
C THR A 95 -9.38 -4.33 -8.23
N TYR A 96 -8.96 -4.24 -9.48
CA TYR A 96 -9.83 -4.53 -10.63
C TYR A 96 -10.22 -6.02 -10.59
N ALA A 97 -11.40 -6.33 -10.07
CA ALA A 97 -12.07 -7.61 -10.32
C ALA A 97 -12.84 -7.45 -11.63
N GLY A 98 -12.44 -8.20 -12.66
CA GLY A 98 -13.13 -8.23 -13.94
C GLY A 98 -14.49 -8.89 -13.77
N ASP A 99 -15.49 -8.06 -13.48
CA ASP A 99 -16.92 -8.27 -13.76
C ASP A 99 -17.62 -6.98 -13.33
N GLY A 100 -17.79 -6.05 -14.27
CA GLY A 100 -18.84 -5.02 -14.35
C GLY A 100 -19.16 -4.06 -13.19
N ASP A 101 -18.74 -4.29 -11.94
CA ASP A 101 -19.28 -3.62 -10.74
C ASP A 101 -18.28 -3.53 -9.56
N GLY A 102 -17.01 -3.83 -9.77
CA GLY A 102 -16.09 -4.21 -8.68
C GLY A 102 -15.25 -3.13 -7.98
N SER A 103 -15.43 -1.82 -8.20
CA SER A 103 -14.57 -0.83 -7.50
C SER A 103 -15.11 0.60 -7.38
N TRP A 104 -16.41 0.79 -7.16
CA TRP A 104 -16.98 2.15 -7.06
C TRP A 104 -17.70 2.49 -5.75
N CYS A 105 -17.92 1.55 -4.83
CA CYS A 105 -18.79 1.82 -3.67
C CYS A 105 -18.32 1.26 -2.31
N ALA A 106 -17.03 1.01 -2.11
CA ALA A 106 -16.54 0.96 -0.74
C ALA A 106 -16.39 2.42 -0.26
N GLY A 107 -17.51 3.03 0.16
CA GLY A 107 -17.59 4.34 0.82
C GLY A 107 -16.87 4.39 2.17
N SER A 108 -15.77 3.68 2.31
CA SER A 108 -14.83 3.84 3.40
C SER A 108 -13.93 5.02 3.06
N SER A 109 -14.25 6.16 3.65
CA SER A 109 -13.35 7.31 3.84
C SER A 109 -12.05 6.96 4.60
N ARG A 110 -11.77 5.67 4.83
CA ARG A 110 -10.65 5.11 5.59
C ARG A 110 -9.62 4.35 4.76
N ALA A 111 -9.84 4.16 3.45
CA ALA A 111 -8.78 3.73 2.51
C ALA A 111 -7.63 4.78 2.40
N SER A 112 -7.83 5.94 3.01
CA SER A 112 -6.94 7.09 3.12
C SER A 112 -5.60 6.87 3.82
N ARG A 113 -5.47 5.87 4.69
CA ARG A 113 -4.23 5.69 5.47
C ARG A 113 -3.04 5.23 4.64
N LEU A 114 -3.29 4.68 3.45
CA LEU A 114 -2.27 4.28 2.49
C LEU A 114 -2.12 5.27 1.32
N ALA A 115 -2.78 6.44 1.39
CA ALA A 115 -2.66 7.48 0.38
C ALA A 115 -1.25 8.08 0.40
N LEU A 116 -0.69 8.34 -0.78
CA LEU A 116 0.62 8.94 -0.96
C LEU A 116 0.50 10.33 -1.57
N LYS A 117 1.41 11.22 -1.16
CA LYS A 117 1.43 12.64 -1.56
C LYS A 117 1.71 12.88 -3.04
N THR A 118 2.38 11.95 -3.73
CA THR A 118 2.70 12.05 -5.16
C THR A 118 2.51 10.73 -5.90
N ARG A 119 2.34 10.83 -7.22
CA ARG A 119 2.22 9.68 -8.12
C ARG A 119 3.49 8.82 -8.11
N GLU A 120 4.65 9.46 -8.08
CA GLU A 120 5.95 8.79 -8.10
C GLU A 120 6.15 7.93 -6.85
N LEU A 121 5.69 8.41 -5.69
CA LEU A 121 5.70 7.62 -4.46
C LEU A 121 4.74 6.44 -4.53
N ALA A 122 3.57 6.61 -5.14
CA ALA A 122 2.63 5.50 -5.34
C ALA A 122 3.19 4.41 -6.26
N ILE A 123 3.88 4.79 -7.34
CA ILE A 123 4.58 3.84 -8.23
C ILE A 123 5.70 3.15 -7.45
N TYR A 124 6.55 3.93 -6.78
CA TYR A 124 7.66 3.40 -6.00
C TYR A 124 7.18 2.41 -4.92
N ALA A 125 6.12 2.75 -4.19
CA ALA A 125 5.56 1.87 -3.16
C ALA A 125 5.01 0.57 -3.76
N ALA A 126 4.34 0.65 -4.91
CA ALA A 126 3.82 -0.52 -5.62
C ALA A 126 4.93 -1.46 -6.11
N GLU A 127 6.06 -0.91 -6.53
CA GLU A 127 7.21 -1.67 -7.04
C GLU A 127 8.04 -2.27 -5.90
N THR A 128 8.32 -1.48 -4.87
CA THR A 128 9.23 -1.87 -3.78
C THR A 128 8.58 -2.83 -2.81
N PHE A 129 7.29 -2.67 -2.54
CA PHE A 129 6.57 -3.42 -1.51
C PHE A 129 5.49 -4.35 -2.09
N GLU A 130 5.65 -4.80 -3.34
CA GLU A 130 4.69 -5.64 -4.07
C GLU A 130 4.26 -6.88 -3.26
N THR A 131 5.21 -7.56 -2.62
CA THR A 131 4.91 -8.75 -1.81
C THR A 131 4.01 -8.42 -0.62
N ILE A 132 4.25 -7.28 0.05
CA ILE A 132 3.42 -6.85 1.19
C ILE A 132 2.04 -6.44 0.69
N TYR A 133 1.94 -5.78 -0.47
CA TYR A 133 0.64 -5.50 -1.10
C TYR A 133 -0.08 -6.79 -1.51
N SER A 134 0.63 -7.81 -1.98
CA SER A 134 0.06 -9.12 -2.31
C SER A 134 -0.52 -9.79 -1.07
N ASP A 135 0.21 -9.75 0.04
CA ASP A 135 -0.26 -10.30 1.31
C ASP A 135 -1.48 -9.54 1.85
N TYR A 136 -1.58 -8.23 1.59
CA TYR A 136 -2.74 -7.43 1.98
C TYR A 136 -3.96 -7.64 1.07
N LEU A 137 -3.75 -7.82 -0.24
CA LEU A 137 -4.84 -7.82 -1.24
C LEU A 137 -5.34 -9.22 -1.62
N LEU A 138 -4.52 -10.26 -1.47
CA LEU A 138 -4.81 -11.61 -1.95
C LEU A 138 -4.87 -12.67 -0.84
N SER A 139 -4.60 -12.31 0.42
CA SER A 139 -4.58 -13.26 1.53
C SER A 139 -5.96 -13.61 2.07
#